data_AF-A0A3E1NIB6-F1
#
_entry.id   AF-A0A3E1NIB6-F1
#
_cell.length_a   1.000
_cell.length_b   1.000
_cell.length_c   1.000
_cell.angle_alpha   90.00
_cell.angle_beta   90.00
_cell.angle_gamma   90.00
#
_symmetry.space_group_name_H-M   'P 1'
#
loop_
_entity.id
_entity.type
_entity.pdbx_description
1 polymer ?
#
loop_
_entity_poly.entity_id
_entity_poly.type
_entity_poly.pdbx_seq_one_letter_code
_entity_poly.pdbx_strand_id
1 'polypeptide(L)'
;MAGISSKAPGKLQKRYKYNGIEQNTDLDLNTYEAHFRTLDPQIGRWWSLDPKPNVSISGYASMDNNPIRYADPLGDTLRVQFRTGFLGLGKKQEVIYNNGSLTNKDGSAYAGKVKGYLGKVVGALSSLNNTAEGKSMVGELQNSTNNFILKNGSANSFTPSNLTASYGNIPSLQKVSNGALPTGGSGGTIVWNPGITTSGMNTAGSIDRPAYIGLGHEMAHGRDANQGTLYIGSDYTNPLNGNSYLAQDQGLNKSEWRAVYYENIIRGQAGIPLRSQYGLQDNGGSFTGTGPSLLTPAGLPINFPIQ
;
A
#
# COMPACT_ATOMS: atom_id res chain seq x y z
N MET A 1 17.02 -6.30 -49.38
CA MET A 1 16.66 -5.80 -48.04
C MET A 1 17.79 -6.21 -47.10
N ALA A 2 18.74 -5.32 -46.83
CA ALA A 2 19.94 -5.65 -46.05
C ALA A 2 19.58 -5.69 -44.56
N GLY A 3 19.78 -6.86 -43.94
CA GLY A 3 19.56 -7.05 -42.51
C GLY A 3 20.56 -6.22 -41.71
N ILE A 4 20.06 -5.19 -41.01
CA ILE A 4 20.86 -4.46 -40.03
C ILE A 4 21.01 -5.38 -38.81
N SER A 5 22.17 -6.02 -38.70
CA SER A 5 22.58 -6.75 -37.50
C SER A 5 22.62 -5.81 -36.29
N SER A 6 22.10 -6.27 -35.15
CA SER A 6 22.19 -5.57 -33.86
C SER A 6 23.62 -5.44 -33.32
N LYS A 7 24.60 -6.07 -33.98
CA LYS A 7 26.04 -6.03 -33.63
C LYS A 7 26.87 -5.07 -34.49
N ALA A 8 26.24 -4.11 -35.18
CA ALA A 8 26.97 -3.08 -35.93
C ALA A 8 27.86 -2.22 -34.99
N PRO A 9 29.17 -2.06 -35.30
CA PRO A 9 30.07 -1.22 -34.49
C PRO A 9 29.54 0.23 -34.44
N GLY A 10 29.43 0.81 -33.24
CA GLY A 10 29.11 2.23 -33.05
C GLY A 10 27.68 2.57 -32.61
N LYS A 11 26.78 1.59 -32.39
CA LYS A 11 25.50 1.86 -31.71
C LYS A 11 25.60 1.64 -30.21
N LEU A 12 25.30 2.69 -29.43
CA LEU A 12 25.00 2.59 -28.00
C LEU A 12 23.80 1.64 -27.82
N GLN A 13 24.07 0.42 -27.35
CA GLN A 13 23.04 -0.56 -27.01
C GLN A 13 22.23 0.00 -25.83
N LYS A 14 20.90 0.11 -25.99
CA LYS A 14 20.01 0.41 -24.87
C LYS A 14 20.02 -0.79 -23.92
N ARG A 15 20.58 -0.60 -22.72
CA ARG A 15 20.69 -1.64 -21.68
C ARG A 15 19.32 -2.04 -21.13
N TYR A 16 18.42 -1.07 -20.94
CA TYR A 16 17.04 -1.33 -20.49
C TYR A 16 16.13 -1.63 -21.67
N LYS A 17 15.47 -2.80 -21.68
CA LYS A 17 14.58 -3.24 -22.76
C LYS A 17 13.21 -3.71 -22.24
N TYR A 18 12.96 -5.01 -22.19
CA TYR A 18 11.68 -5.58 -21.78
C TYR A 18 11.26 -5.10 -20.38
N ASN A 19 10.04 -4.55 -20.25
CA ASN A 19 9.50 -3.93 -19.03
C ASN A 19 10.42 -2.87 -18.37
N GLY A 20 11.34 -2.26 -19.13
CA GLY A 20 12.32 -1.32 -18.56
C GLY A 20 13.38 -1.98 -17.68
N ILE A 21 13.51 -3.30 -17.72
CA ILE A 21 14.50 -4.09 -16.99
C ILE A 21 15.83 -4.09 -17.76
N GLU A 22 16.95 -4.07 -17.04
CA GLU A 22 18.29 -4.14 -17.64
C GLU A 22 18.53 -5.52 -18.26
N GLN A 23 18.94 -5.56 -19.52
CA GLN A 23 19.38 -6.77 -20.18
C GLN A 23 20.87 -6.96 -19.96
N ASN A 24 21.25 -8.08 -19.34
CA ASN A 24 22.62 -8.51 -19.18
C ASN A 24 23.00 -9.50 -20.31
N THR A 25 24.09 -9.20 -21.02
CA THR A 25 24.61 -10.04 -22.12
C THR A 25 26.04 -10.51 -21.86
N ASP A 26 26.60 -10.29 -20.67
CA ASP A 26 28.02 -10.50 -20.37
C ASP A 26 28.46 -11.96 -20.52
N LEU A 27 27.55 -12.90 -20.23
CA LEU A 27 27.77 -14.34 -20.38
C LEU A 27 27.10 -14.92 -21.63
N ASP A 28 26.66 -14.07 -22.57
CA ASP A 28 25.84 -14.45 -23.74
C ASP A 28 24.50 -15.14 -23.38
N LEU A 29 24.12 -15.14 -22.10
CA LEU A 29 22.86 -15.72 -21.59
C LEU A 29 21.63 -14.83 -21.84
N ASN A 30 21.85 -13.55 -22.17
CA ASN A 30 20.81 -12.59 -22.53
C ASN A 30 19.68 -12.43 -21.48
N THR A 31 20.01 -12.37 -20.18
CA THR A 31 19.03 -12.26 -19.10
C THR A 31 18.51 -10.85 -18.89
N TYR A 32 17.39 -10.76 -18.17
CA TYR A 32 16.82 -9.50 -17.69
C TYR A 32 16.92 -9.43 -16.16
N GLU A 33 17.75 -8.52 -15.65
CA GLU A 33 18.04 -8.37 -14.21
C GLU A 33 17.05 -7.39 -13.56
N ALA A 34 15.87 -7.87 -13.15
CA ALA A 34 14.95 -7.05 -12.35
C ALA A 34 15.43 -6.97 -10.91
N HIS A 35 15.01 -5.94 -10.18
CA HIS A 35 15.55 -5.64 -8.85
C HIS A 35 15.45 -6.80 -7.85
N PHE A 36 14.37 -7.58 -7.90
CA PHE A 36 14.17 -8.72 -7.00
C PHE A 36 14.40 -10.09 -7.66
N ARG A 37 14.48 -10.19 -8.99
CA ARG A 37 14.52 -11.46 -9.73
C ARG A 37 15.17 -11.32 -11.10
N THR A 38 15.87 -12.36 -11.54
CA THR A 38 16.39 -12.46 -12.92
C THR A 38 15.40 -13.20 -13.81
N LEU A 39 14.99 -12.59 -14.92
CA LEU A 39 14.12 -13.18 -15.93
C LEU A 39 14.94 -13.80 -17.07
N ASP A 40 14.60 -15.02 -17.42
CA ASP A 40 15.03 -15.67 -18.65
C ASP A 40 14.05 -15.36 -19.78
N PRO A 41 14.44 -14.58 -20.79
CA PRO A 41 13.56 -14.28 -21.90
C PRO A 41 13.37 -15.46 -22.86
N GLN A 42 14.24 -16.47 -22.86
CA GLN A 42 14.16 -17.60 -23.78
C GLN A 42 13.02 -18.54 -23.40
N ILE A 43 12.84 -18.75 -22.10
CA ILE A 43 11.79 -19.63 -21.56
C ILE A 43 10.62 -18.85 -20.93
N GLY A 44 10.74 -17.53 -20.76
CA GLY A 44 9.70 -16.69 -20.15
C GLY A 44 9.47 -17.04 -18.67
N ARG A 45 10.55 -17.36 -17.95
CA ARG A 45 10.51 -17.79 -16.54
C ARG A 45 11.51 -17.00 -15.72
N TRP A 46 11.21 -16.84 -14.44
CA TRP A 46 12.20 -16.37 -13.47
C TRP A 46 13.25 -17.46 -13.25
N TRP A 47 14.50 -17.07 -13.01
CA TRP A 47 15.60 -17.99 -12.65
C TRP A 47 15.65 -18.31 -11.17
N SER A 48 15.08 -17.45 -10.35
CA SER A 48 14.82 -17.71 -8.95
C SER A 48 13.37 -18.12 -8.76
N LEU A 49 13.10 -18.95 -7.73
CA LEU A 49 11.76 -19.11 -7.23
C LEU A 49 11.16 -17.72 -6.99
N ASP A 50 9.94 -17.55 -7.45
CA ASP A 50 9.10 -16.43 -7.12
C ASP A 50 9.06 -16.36 -5.59
N PRO A 51 9.47 -15.25 -4.96
CA PRO A 51 9.26 -15.03 -3.54
C PRO A 51 7.77 -15.13 -3.14
N LYS A 52 6.87 -15.22 -4.15
CA LYS A 52 5.42 -15.03 -4.13
C LYS A 52 4.73 -16.11 -5.00
N PRO A 53 4.97 -17.41 -4.74
CA PRO A 53 4.45 -18.47 -5.59
C PRO A 53 2.92 -18.52 -5.51
N ASN A 54 2.24 -18.41 -6.65
CA ASN A 54 0.81 -18.71 -6.73
C ASN A 54 0.64 -20.24 -6.74
N VAL A 55 -0.08 -20.81 -5.78
CA VAL A 55 -0.27 -22.28 -5.68
C VAL A 55 -0.86 -22.92 -6.94
N SER A 56 -1.55 -22.15 -7.77
CA SER A 56 -2.15 -22.61 -9.03
C SER A 56 -1.19 -22.51 -10.23
N ILE A 57 0.01 -21.97 -10.05
CA ILE A 57 0.96 -21.66 -11.11
C ILE A 57 2.39 -22.02 -10.66
N SER A 58 3.28 -22.32 -11.60
CA SER A 58 4.68 -22.58 -11.25
C SER A 58 5.29 -21.40 -10.50
N GLY A 59 6.04 -21.66 -9.42
CA GLY A 59 6.85 -20.66 -8.74
C GLY A 59 7.95 -20.05 -9.62
N TYR A 60 8.15 -20.50 -10.85
CA TYR A 60 9.05 -19.85 -11.81
C TYR A 60 8.30 -19.08 -12.90
N ALA A 61 6.97 -19.05 -12.85
CA ALA A 61 6.16 -18.35 -13.85
C ALA A 61 6.41 -16.85 -13.77
N SER A 62 6.77 -16.25 -14.91
CA SER A 62 6.84 -14.81 -15.04
C SER A 62 5.50 -14.24 -15.47
N MET A 63 5.10 -13.11 -14.86
CA MET A 63 3.96 -12.29 -15.28
C MET A 63 2.65 -13.10 -15.37
N ASP A 64 2.42 -13.99 -14.40
CA ASP A 64 1.24 -14.87 -14.34
C ASP A 64 1.07 -15.73 -15.62
N ASN A 65 2.19 -16.06 -16.28
CA ASN A 65 2.23 -16.72 -17.58
C ASN A 65 1.54 -15.93 -18.72
N ASN A 66 1.29 -14.63 -18.53
CA ASN A 66 0.71 -13.73 -19.53
C ASN A 66 1.52 -12.41 -19.64
N PRO A 67 2.74 -12.46 -20.20
CA PRO A 67 3.64 -11.31 -20.34
C PRO A 67 3.17 -10.21 -21.30
N ILE A 68 2.08 -10.46 -22.06
CA ILE A 68 1.45 -9.45 -22.93
C ILE A 68 0.53 -8.53 -22.11
N ARG A 69 -0.16 -9.09 -21.11
CA ARG A 69 -1.15 -8.38 -20.30
C ARG A 69 -0.56 -7.80 -19.03
N TYR A 70 0.42 -8.48 -18.44
CA TYR A 70 1.02 -8.11 -17.16
C TYR A 70 2.49 -7.74 -17.37
N ALA A 71 2.85 -6.57 -16.87
CA ALA A 71 4.22 -6.16 -16.72
C ALA A 71 4.54 -6.12 -15.23
N ASP A 72 5.71 -6.62 -14.89
CA ASP A 72 6.26 -6.55 -13.56
C ASP A 72 7.67 -5.96 -13.63
N PRO A 73 7.78 -4.61 -13.77
CA PRO A 73 9.06 -3.94 -13.98
C PRO A 73 10.04 -4.11 -12.81
N LEU A 74 9.53 -4.40 -11.61
CA LEU A 74 10.32 -4.47 -10.38
C LEU A 74 10.15 -5.77 -9.60
N GLY A 75 8.99 -6.42 -9.67
CA GLY A 75 8.59 -7.52 -8.80
C GLY A 75 7.21 -7.31 -8.15
N ASP A 76 6.79 -6.04 -7.97
CA ASP A 76 5.80 -5.54 -6.98
C ASP A 76 5.36 -4.09 -7.26
N THR A 77 4.20 -3.59 -6.77
CA THR A 77 3.71 -2.27 -7.23
C THR A 77 2.70 -1.50 -6.33
N LEU A 78 3.04 -0.25 -5.98
CA LEU A 78 2.08 0.79 -5.54
C LEU A 78 1.56 1.59 -6.75
N ARG A 79 0.25 1.52 -7.01
CA ARG A 79 -0.40 2.13 -8.17
C ARG A 79 -1.17 3.39 -7.76
N VAL A 80 -1.14 4.43 -8.58
CA VAL A 80 -1.91 5.67 -8.38
C VAL A 80 -2.87 5.85 -9.55
N GLN A 81 -4.16 5.83 -9.27
CA GLN A 81 -5.24 6.10 -10.22
C GLN A 81 -5.72 7.55 -10.11
N PHE A 82 -5.76 8.24 -11.24
CA PHE A 82 -6.17 9.65 -11.32
C PHE A 82 -6.91 9.93 -12.63
N ARG A 83 -7.56 11.10 -12.72
CA ARG A 83 -8.14 11.60 -13.97
C ARG A 83 -7.26 12.71 -14.52
N THR A 84 -7.03 12.68 -15.83
CA THR A 84 -6.37 13.74 -16.59
C THR A 84 -7.36 14.87 -16.92
N GLY A 85 -6.91 15.93 -17.62
CA GLY A 85 -7.77 17.03 -18.06
C GLY A 85 -7.99 18.14 -17.01
N PHE A 86 -8.57 19.25 -17.45
CA PHE A 86 -8.90 20.39 -16.58
C PHE A 86 -9.96 19.98 -15.56
N LEU A 87 -9.74 20.29 -14.28
CA LEU A 87 -10.61 19.93 -13.15
C LEU A 87 -10.97 18.43 -13.04
N GLY A 88 -10.14 17.52 -13.59
CA GLY A 88 -10.36 16.07 -13.48
C GLY A 88 -11.47 15.52 -14.38
N LEU A 89 -11.88 16.25 -15.41
CA LEU A 89 -12.91 15.83 -16.36
C LEU A 89 -12.39 14.96 -17.53
N GLY A 90 -11.08 14.70 -17.58
CA GLY A 90 -10.47 13.91 -18.63
C GLY A 90 -10.44 12.40 -18.36
N LYS A 91 -9.60 11.71 -19.12
CA LYS A 91 -9.48 10.25 -19.12
C LYS A 91 -8.87 9.74 -17.80
N LYS A 92 -9.35 8.60 -17.33
CA LYS A 92 -8.72 7.86 -16.22
C LYS A 92 -7.34 7.37 -16.66
N GLN A 93 -6.36 7.53 -15.79
CA GLN A 93 -5.00 7.07 -15.98
C GLN A 93 -4.50 6.41 -14.68
N GLU A 94 -3.55 5.50 -14.84
CA GLU A 94 -2.88 4.82 -13.72
C GLU A 94 -1.38 4.86 -13.97
N VAL A 95 -0.62 5.17 -12.92
CA VAL A 95 0.84 5.13 -12.91
C VAL A 95 1.33 4.32 -11.71
N ILE A 96 2.55 3.85 -11.79
CA ILE A 96 3.25 3.13 -10.73
C ILE A 96 4.16 4.13 -10.00
N TYR A 97 4.11 4.14 -8.67
CA TYR A 97 4.99 4.94 -7.83
C TYR A 97 6.15 4.09 -7.30
N ASN A 98 7.38 4.57 -7.53
CA ASN A 98 8.62 3.92 -7.11
C ASN A 98 9.54 4.97 -6.49
N ASN A 99 9.46 5.15 -5.17
CA ASN A 99 10.34 6.05 -4.41
C ASN A 99 10.54 7.45 -5.05
N GLY A 100 9.45 8.09 -5.45
CA GLY A 100 9.45 9.41 -6.09
C GLY A 100 9.47 9.39 -7.62
N SER A 101 9.83 8.26 -8.24
CA SER A 101 9.73 8.06 -9.69
C SER A 101 8.36 7.51 -10.08
N LEU A 102 7.90 7.85 -11.28
CA LEU A 102 6.62 7.39 -11.82
C LEU A 102 6.83 6.66 -13.15
N THR A 103 6.22 5.49 -13.30
CA THR A 103 6.21 4.72 -14.56
C THR A 103 4.80 4.41 -15.02
N ASN A 104 4.62 4.23 -16.32
CA ASN A 104 3.40 3.71 -16.91
C ASN A 104 3.32 2.19 -16.67
N LYS A 105 2.16 1.60 -17.00
CA LYS A 105 1.94 0.15 -16.88
C LYS A 105 2.93 -0.69 -17.71
N ASP A 106 3.45 -0.15 -18.80
CA ASP A 106 4.44 -0.81 -19.66
C ASP A 106 5.89 -0.66 -19.16
N GLY A 107 6.09 -0.06 -17.97
CA GLY A 107 7.40 0.21 -17.38
C GLY A 107 8.09 1.45 -17.94
N SER A 108 7.56 2.11 -18.98
CA SER A 108 8.13 3.36 -19.49
C SER A 108 8.00 4.48 -18.46
N ALA A 109 8.98 5.41 -18.43
CA ALA A 109 8.91 6.58 -17.56
C ALA A 109 7.64 7.41 -17.85
N TYR A 110 6.94 7.82 -16.80
CA TYR A 110 5.77 8.67 -16.93
C TYR A 110 6.19 10.09 -17.32
N ALA A 111 5.98 10.46 -18.58
CA ALA A 111 6.31 11.79 -19.10
C ALA A 111 5.17 12.83 -18.93
N GLY A 112 4.05 12.45 -18.30
CA GLY A 112 2.91 13.34 -18.10
C GLY A 112 3.12 14.35 -16.96
N LYS A 113 2.25 15.36 -16.89
CA LYS A 113 2.32 16.39 -15.85
C LYS A 113 1.91 15.82 -14.48
N VAL A 114 2.81 15.90 -13.51
CA VAL A 114 2.54 15.58 -12.10
C VAL A 114 1.82 16.76 -11.43
N LYS A 115 0.50 16.85 -11.63
CA LYS A 115 -0.37 17.92 -11.09
C LYS A 115 -1.69 17.35 -10.57
N GLY A 116 -2.52 18.21 -9.96
CA GLY A 116 -3.83 17.82 -9.46
C GLY A 116 -3.72 16.72 -8.40
N TYR A 117 -4.56 15.69 -8.50
CA TYR A 117 -4.54 14.57 -7.56
C TYR A 117 -3.19 13.83 -7.55
N LEU A 118 -2.60 13.55 -8.73
CA LEU A 118 -1.31 12.86 -8.81
C LEU A 118 -0.20 13.64 -8.09
N GLY A 119 -0.13 14.96 -8.29
CA GLY A 119 0.84 15.80 -7.59
C GLY A 119 0.65 15.82 -6.07
N LYS A 120 -0.60 15.82 -5.60
CA LYS A 120 -0.93 15.72 -4.17
C LYS A 120 -0.49 14.37 -3.58
N VAL A 121 -0.70 13.27 -4.30
CA VAL A 121 -0.25 11.93 -3.87
C VAL A 121 1.27 11.88 -3.79
N VAL A 122 1.99 12.32 -4.82
CA VAL A 122 3.47 12.33 -4.81
C VAL A 122 4.01 13.18 -3.66
N GLY A 123 3.44 14.37 -3.43
CA GLY A 123 3.83 15.22 -2.30
C GLY A 123 3.53 14.59 -0.92
N ALA A 124 2.38 13.92 -0.78
CA ALA A 124 2.03 13.23 0.46
C ALA A 124 2.93 12.03 0.74
N LEU A 125 3.23 11.19 -0.26
CA LEU A 125 4.17 10.08 -0.13
C LEU A 125 5.59 10.57 0.17
N SER A 126 6.01 11.68 -0.43
CA SER A 126 7.29 12.33 -0.07
C SER A 126 7.29 12.84 1.37
N SER A 127 6.18 13.39 1.87
CA SER A 127 6.06 13.85 3.26
C SER A 127 6.12 12.67 4.25
N LEU A 128 5.48 11.54 3.91
CA LEU A 128 5.57 10.30 4.68
C LEU A 128 7.01 9.77 4.70
N ASN A 129 7.72 9.79 3.58
CA ASN A 129 9.12 9.35 3.47
C ASN A 129 10.11 10.18 4.31
N ASN A 130 9.73 11.38 4.78
CA ASN A 130 10.55 12.17 5.70
C ASN A 130 10.47 11.67 7.16
N THR A 131 9.57 10.74 7.46
CA THR A 131 9.46 10.05 8.75
C THR A 131 9.96 8.62 8.61
N ALA A 132 10.62 8.07 9.63
CA ALA A 132 11.12 6.70 9.58
C ALA A 132 9.98 5.67 9.41
N GLU A 133 8.87 5.87 10.13
CA GLU A 133 7.70 5.01 10.06
C GLU A 133 6.98 5.13 8.70
N GLY A 134 6.75 6.36 8.23
CA GLY A 134 6.15 6.58 6.92
C GLY A 134 6.99 6.02 5.78
N LYS A 135 8.32 6.18 5.84
CA LYS A 135 9.25 5.58 4.87
C LYS A 135 9.18 4.05 4.87
N SER A 136 9.14 3.42 6.05
CA SER A 136 8.95 1.97 6.18
C SER A 136 7.64 1.53 5.53
N MET A 137 6.54 2.25 5.81
CA MET A 137 5.20 1.92 5.30
C MET A 137 5.10 2.07 3.78
N VAL A 138 5.59 3.18 3.23
CA VAL A 138 5.65 3.40 1.78
C VAL A 138 6.49 2.31 1.12
N GLY A 139 7.66 2.01 1.69
CA GLY A 139 8.56 0.95 1.23
C GLY A 139 7.92 -0.43 1.25
N GLU A 140 7.18 -0.75 2.31
CA GLU A 140 6.48 -2.03 2.44
C GLU A 140 5.40 -2.19 1.38
N LEU A 141 4.51 -1.20 1.22
CA LEU A 141 3.40 -1.32 0.28
C LEU A 141 3.86 -1.26 -1.18
N GLN A 142 4.89 -0.47 -1.49
CA GLN A 142 5.42 -0.39 -2.87
C GLN A 142 6.16 -1.66 -3.30
N ASN A 143 6.83 -2.33 -2.36
CA ASN A 143 7.60 -3.56 -2.61
C ASN A 143 6.79 -4.82 -2.25
N SER A 144 5.48 -4.68 -2.00
CA SER A 144 4.65 -5.80 -1.60
C SER A 144 4.19 -6.65 -2.77
N THR A 145 4.05 -7.96 -2.50
CA THR A 145 3.40 -8.98 -3.36
C THR A 145 1.98 -8.58 -3.75
N ASN A 146 1.38 -7.79 -2.87
CA ASN A 146 0.01 -7.40 -2.87
C ASN A 146 -0.13 -6.05 -3.56
N ASN A 147 -1.07 -5.96 -4.49
CA ASN A 147 -1.29 -4.72 -5.24
C ASN A 147 -2.05 -3.69 -4.40
N PHE A 148 -1.49 -2.49 -4.28
CA PHE A 148 -2.13 -1.35 -3.63
C PHE A 148 -2.49 -0.28 -4.65
N ILE A 149 -3.73 0.20 -4.61
CA ILE A 149 -4.24 1.23 -5.53
C ILE A 149 -4.65 2.47 -4.73
N LEU A 150 -3.95 3.58 -4.92
CA LEU A 150 -4.36 4.89 -4.44
C LEU A 150 -5.31 5.55 -5.43
N LYS A 151 -6.49 5.97 -4.98
CA LYS A 151 -7.45 6.72 -5.81
C LYS A 151 -8.14 7.82 -5.02
N ASN A 152 -8.59 8.85 -5.74
CA ASN A 152 -9.36 9.93 -5.12
C ASN A 152 -10.76 9.46 -4.71
N GLY A 153 -11.35 10.07 -3.69
CA GLY A 153 -12.72 9.84 -3.25
C GLY A 153 -13.26 10.98 -2.39
N SER A 154 -14.50 10.84 -1.91
CA SER A 154 -15.13 11.80 -1.00
C SER A 154 -14.66 11.65 0.44
N ALA A 155 -14.26 10.44 0.84
CA ALA A 155 -13.77 10.09 2.16
C ALA A 155 -12.40 9.38 2.05
N ASN A 156 -11.71 9.27 3.18
CA ASN A 156 -10.57 8.37 3.32
C ASN A 156 -11.10 6.98 3.70
N SER A 157 -10.57 5.94 3.08
CA SER A 157 -10.92 4.55 3.43
C SER A 157 -9.94 3.57 2.81
N PHE A 158 -9.68 2.46 3.49
CA PHE A 158 -9.04 1.28 2.91
C PHE A 158 -10.06 0.16 2.65
N THR A 159 -9.91 -0.56 1.55
CA THR A 159 -10.69 -1.77 1.26
C THR A 159 -9.77 -2.88 0.74
N PRO A 160 -9.68 -4.03 1.43
CA PRO A 160 -8.83 -5.13 0.98
C PRO A 160 -9.38 -5.76 -0.32
N SER A 161 -8.48 -6.18 -1.20
CA SER A 161 -8.84 -6.93 -2.41
C SER A 161 -9.29 -8.36 -2.10
N ASN A 162 -8.74 -8.96 -1.04
CA ASN A 162 -9.15 -10.24 -0.49
C ASN A 162 -9.42 -10.08 1.00
N LEU A 163 -10.70 -10.10 1.36
CA LEU A 163 -11.13 -9.86 2.73
C LEU A 163 -10.57 -10.91 3.70
N THR A 164 -10.72 -12.21 3.41
CA THR A 164 -10.28 -13.27 4.34
C THR A 164 -8.76 -13.35 4.50
N ALA A 165 -8.00 -13.10 3.43
CA ALA A 165 -6.54 -13.05 3.51
C ALA A 165 -6.04 -11.82 4.27
N SER A 166 -6.79 -10.72 4.30
CA SER A 166 -6.39 -9.49 5.01
C SER A 166 -6.30 -9.65 6.53
N TYR A 167 -6.96 -10.68 7.09
CA TYR A 167 -7.00 -10.95 8.53
C TYR A 167 -6.62 -12.39 8.89
N GLY A 168 -6.15 -13.17 7.91
CA GLY A 168 -5.88 -14.60 8.07
C GLY A 168 -4.73 -14.93 9.03
N ASN A 169 -3.89 -13.96 9.39
CA ASN A 169 -2.80 -14.16 10.34
C ASN A 169 -3.17 -13.70 11.78
N ILE A 170 -4.43 -13.30 12.02
CA ILE A 170 -4.91 -12.93 13.35
C ILE A 170 -5.27 -14.21 14.14
N PRO A 171 -4.59 -14.54 15.25
CA PRO A 171 -4.81 -15.81 15.95
C PRO A 171 -6.25 -15.98 16.49
N SER A 172 -6.86 -14.92 17.00
CA SER A 172 -8.24 -14.95 17.49
C SER A 172 -9.23 -15.28 16.38
N LEU A 173 -9.03 -14.74 15.17
CA LEU A 173 -9.87 -15.05 14.01
C LEU A 173 -9.59 -16.45 13.47
N GLN A 174 -8.34 -16.92 13.49
CA GLN A 174 -8.00 -18.30 13.15
C GLN A 174 -8.67 -19.30 14.10
N LYS A 175 -8.72 -18.99 15.40
CA LYS A 175 -9.45 -19.82 16.38
C LYS A 175 -10.95 -19.84 16.09
N VAL A 176 -11.52 -18.68 15.77
CA VAL A 176 -12.94 -18.58 15.42
C VAL A 176 -13.23 -19.36 14.13
N SER A 177 -12.35 -19.35 13.13
CA SER A 177 -12.51 -20.10 11.89
C SER A 177 -12.07 -21.57 11.94
N ASN A 178 -11.66 -22.09 13.11
CA ASN A 178 -11.09 -23.43 13.26
C ASN A 178 -9.90 -23.69 12.30
N GLY A 179 -9.01 -22.71 12.14
CA GLY A 179 -7.84 -22.79 11.28
C GLY A 179 -8.11 -22.69 9.78
N ALA A 180 -9.35 -22.41 9.36
CA ALA A 180 -9.74 -22.42 7.95
C ALA A 180 -9.39 -21.14 7.16
N LEU A 181 -8.87 -20.09 7.81
CA LEU A 181 -8.56 -18.85 7.10
C LEU A 181 -7.25 -18.99 6.33
N PRO A 182 -7.18 -18.46 5.09
CA PRO A 182 -5.96 -18.48 4.31
C PRO A 182 -4.90 -17.64 5.02
N THR A 183 -3.70 -18.19 5.19
CA THR A 183 -2.54 -17.45 5.69
C THR A 183 -1.92 -16.62 4.56
N GLY A 184 -1.33 -15.49 4.91
CA GLY A 184 -0.76 -14.54 3.94
C GLY A 184 -1.23 -13.12 4.19
N GLY A 185 -1.56 -12.39 3.13
CA GLY A 185 -2.05 -11.02 3.25
C GLY A 185 -2.80 -10.60 1.99
N SER A 186 -3.31 -9.37 2.01
CA SER A 186 -4.07 -8.79 0.93
C SER A 186 -3.56 -7.41 0.56
N GLY A 187 -3.59 -7.14 -0.74
CA GLY A 187 -3.56 -5.79 -1.28
C GLY A 187 -4.87 -5.05 -1.02
N GLY A 188 -5.06 -3.93 -1.67
CA GLY A 188 -6.32 -3.22 -1.54
C GLY A 188 -6.34 -1.87 -2.22
N THR A 189 -7.49 -1.23 -2.10
CA THR A 189 -7.69 0.13 -2.56
C THR A 189 -7.61 1.09 -1.39
N ILE A 190 -6.70 2.05 -1.48
CA ILE A 190 -6.59 3.20 -0.60
C ILE A 190 -7.32 4.36 -1.27
N VAL A 191 -8.46 4.75 -0.70
CA VAL A 191 -9.15 5.97 -1.08
C VAL A 191 -8.63 7.09 -0.20
N TRP A 192 -8.13 8.16 -0.82
CA TRP A 192 -7.64 9.31 -0.09
C TRP A 192 -8.19 10.59 -0.68
N ASN A 193 -8.82 11.40 0.18
CA ASN A 193 -9.26 12.74 -0.13
C ASN A 193 -8.27 13.76 0.47
N PRO A 194 -7.43 14.39 -0.36
CA PRO A 194 -6.47 15.37 0.13
C PRO A 194 -7.11 16.67 0.64
N GLY A 195 -8.42 16.85 0.47
CA GLY A 195 -9.17 17.98 1.03
C GLY A 195 -9.59 17.78 2.49
N ILE A 196 -9.49 16.57 3.04
CA ILE A 196 -9.80 16.30 4.45
C ILE A 196 -8.56 16.57 5.30
N THR A 197 -8.56 17.70 6.01
CA THR A 197 -7.45 18.16 6.86
C THR A 197 -7.78 18.15 8.35
N THR A 198 -8.83 17.43 8.75
CA THR A 198 -9.24 17.27 10.14
C THR A 198 -9.27 15.79 10.55
N SER A 199 -9.19 15.54 11.85
CA SER A 199 -9.36 14.23 12.49
C SER A 199 -9.90 14.40 13.91
N GLY A 200 -9.88 13.34 14.72
CA GLY A 200 -10.10 13.46 16.16
C GLY A 200 -9.12 14.40 16.86
N MET A 201 -9.44 14.74 18.12
CA MET A 201 -8.71 15.73 18.90
C MET A 201 -7.25 15.32 19.12
N ASN A 202 -6.36 16.31 19.08
CA ASN A 202 -4.93 16.14 19.30
C ASN A 202 -4.47 16.71 20.66
N THR A 203 -3.21 16.47 21.01
CA THR A 203 -2.60 16.93 22.27
C THR A 203 -2.45 18.44 22.38
N ALA A 204 -2.66 19.19 21.29
CA ALA A 204 -2.74 20.65 21.30
C ALA A 204 -4.19 21.16 21.43
N GLY A 205 -5.18 20.28 21.65
CA GLY A 205 -6.59 20.65 21.75
C GLY A 205 -7.24 21.05 20.43
N SER A 206 -6.60 20.77 19.28
CA SER A 206 -7.13 21.03 17.94
C SER A 206 -7.55 19.73 17.25
N ILE A 207 -8.30 19.85 16.15
CA ILE A 207 -8.66 18.77 15.24
C ILE A 207 -7.82 18.76 13.97
N ASP A 208 -6.84 19.67 13.87
CA ASP A 208 -5.99 19.82 12.69
C ASP A 208 -5.18 18.57 12.41
N ARG A 209 -5.19 18.15 11.14
CA ARG A 209 -4.43 17.02 10.63
C ARG A 209 -3.93 17.33 9.22
N PRO A 210 -2.60 17.44 9.01
CA PRO A 210 -2.05 17.53 7.66
C PRO A 210 -2.55 16.39 6.77
N ALA A 211 -2.89 16.70 5.52
CA ALA A 211 -3.58 15.75 4.63
C ALA A 211 -2.83 14.41 4.46
N TYR A 212 -1.48 14.45 4.44
CA TYR A 212 -0.63 13.26 4.30
C TYR A 212 -0.69 12.32 5.51
N ILE A 213 -1.02 12.83 6.70
CA ILE A 213 -1.23 12.00 7.89
C ILE A 213 -2.47 11.11 7.71
N GLY A 214 -3.51 11.62 7.05
CA GLY A 214 -4.70 10.83 6.72
C GLY A 214 -4.42 9.80 5.63
N LEU A 215 -3.51 10.09 4.69
CA LEU A 215 -3.02 9.05 3.77
C LEU A 215 -2.26 7.96 4.54
N GLY A 216 -1.38 8.35 5.46
CA GLY A 216 -0.64 7.42 6.32
C GLY A 216 -1.56 6.52 7.15
N HIS A 217 -2.68 7.05 7.65
CA HIS A 217 -3.70 6.28 8.34
C HIS A 217 -4.31 5.18 7.46
N GLU A 218 -4.77 5.51 6.25
CA GLU A 218 -5.32 4.49 5.33
C GLU A 218 -4.25 3.50 4.85
N MET A 219 -3.01 3.96 4.68
CA MET A 219 -1.88 3.08 4.37
C MET A 219 -1.55 2.13 5.53
N ALA A 220 -1.81 2.52 6.79
CA ALA A 220 -1.64 1.64 7.93
C ALA A 220 -2.65 0.49 7.91
N HIS A 221 -3.92 0.73 7.54
CA HIS A 221 -4.86 -0.36 7.23
C HIS A 221 -4.36 -1.24 6.08
N GLY A 222 -3.79 -0.62 5.04
CA GLY A 222 -3.16 -1.32 3.93
C GLY A 222 -2.00 -2.22 4.36
N ARG A 223 -1.14 -1.75 5.27
CA ARG A 223 -0.06 -2.55 5.88
C ARG A 223 -0.62 -3.71 6.68
N ASP A 224 -1.59 -3.46 7.54
CA ASP A 224 -2.17 -4.52 8.35
C ASP A 224 -2.79 -5.59 7.44
N ALA A 225 -3.48 -5.19 6.38
CA ALA A 225 -4.00 -6.12 5.37
C ALA A 225 -2.88 -6.86 4.65
N ASN A 226 -1.80 -6.16 4.28
CA ASN A 226 -0.63 -6.74 3.63
C ASN A 226 -0.01 -7.89 4.43
N GLN A 227 -0.07 -7.77 5.75
CA GLN A 227 0.48 -8.72 6.71
C GLN A 227 -0.56 -9.76 7.17
N GLY A 228 -1.79 -9.70 6.68
CA GLY A 228 -2.88 -10.56 7.13
C GLY A 228 -3.35 -10.27 8.56
N THR A 229 -3.12 -9.06 9.05
CA THR A 229 -3.39 -8.62 10.44
C THR A 229 -4.38 -7.45 10.53
N LEU A 230 -5.19 -7.21 9.49
CA LEU A 230 -6.25 -6.20 9.51
C LEU A 230 -7.47 -6.70 10.29
N TYR A 231 -7.69 -6.17 11.48
CA TYR A 231 -8.90 -6.48 12.23
C TYR A 231 -10.19 -6.14 11.46
N ILE A 232 -11.20 -7.02 11.54
CA ILE A 232 -12.50 -6.80 10.90
C ILE A 232 -13.42 -5.94 11.77
N GLY A 233 -14.27 -5.16 11.12
CA GLY A 233 -15.17 -4.19 11.76
C GLY A 233 -16.50 -4.74 12.29
N SER A 234 -16.70 -6.06 12.25
CA SER A 234 -17.94 -6.69 12.71
C SER A 234 -17.65 -7.83 13.68
N ASP A 235 -18.46 -7.90 14.74
CA ASP A 235 -18.46 -9.04 15.66
C ASP A 235 -18.86 -10.31 14.91
N TYR A 236 -18.32 -11.44 15.33
CA TYR A 236 -18.65 -12.73 14.74
C TYR A 236 -18.54 -13.86 15.77
N THR A 237 -19.59 -14.67 15.86
CA THR A 237 -19.60 -15.91 16.66
C THR A 237 -19.75 -17.09 15.71
N ASN A 238 -18.80 -18.03 15.75
CA ASN A 238 -18.90 -19.23 14.95
C ASN A 238 -19.95 -20.18 15.58
N PRO A 239 -21.03 -20.53 14.86
CA PRO A 239 -22.11 -21.36 15.39
C PRO A 239 -21.70 -22.82 15.64
N LEU A 240 -20.60 -23.28 15.05
CA LEU A 240 -20.13 -24.67 15.15
C LEU A 240 -19.23 -24.93 16.37
N ASN A 241 -18.50 -23.91 16.85
CA ASN A 241 -17.55 -24.07 17.96
C ASN A 241 -17.76 -23.07 19.11
N GLY A 242 -18.71 -22.12 18.98
CA GLY A 242 -19.02 -21.11 20.00
C GLY A 242 -17.97 -20.03 20.20
N ASN A 243 -16.83 -20.08 19.50
CA ASN A 243 -15.80 -19.06 19.60
C ASN A 243 -16.30 -17.74 19.00
N SER A 244 -16.02 -16.64 19.69
CA SER A 244 -16.43 -15.30 19.28
C SER A 244 -15.24 -14.37 19.09
N TYR A 245 -15.36 -13.51 18.09
CA TYR A 245 -14.52 -12.35 17.85
C TYR A 245 -15.35 -11.09 18.08
N LEU A 246 -14.80 -10.16 18.85
CA LEU A 246 -15.35 -8.81 19.02
C LEU A 246 -14.49 -7.83 18.20
N ALA A 247 -15.14 -6.99 17.40
CA ALA A 247 -14.47 -6.03 16.52
C ALA A 247 -13.92 -4.82 17.25
N GLN A 248 -14.48 -4.50 18.41
CA GLN A 248 -14.19 -3.29 19.15
C GLN A 248 -13.46 -3.58 20.46
N ASP A 249 -12.64 -2.62 20.86
CA ASP A 249 -12.10 -2.48 22.21
C ASP A 249 -12.41 -1.06 22.70
N GLN A 250 -13.05 -0.96 23.86
CA GLN A 250 -13.53 0.30 24.44
C GLN A 250 -14.41 1.14 23.48
N GLY A 251 -15.21 0.46 22.64
CA GLY A 251 -16.10 1.10 21.67
C GLY A 251 -15.39 1.62 20.41
N LEU A 252 -14.09 1.39 20.25
CA LEU A 252 -13.33 1.71 19.04
C LEU A 252 -12.92 0.42 18.32
N ASN A 253 -13.08 0.37 17.00
CA ASN A 253 -12.65 -0.77 16.19
C ASN A 253 -11.15 -1.05 16.39
N LYS A 254 -10.78 -2.33 16.58
CA LYS A 254 -9.39 -2.75 16.78
C LYS A 254 -8.47 -2.36 15.62
N SER A 255 -9.01 -2.29 14.40
CA SER A 255 -8.30 -1.79 13.22
C SER A 255 -7.91 -0.31 13.33
N GLU A 256 -8.77 0.50 13.93
CA GLU A 256 -8.56 1.95 14.10
C GLU A 256 -7.51 2.23 15.16
N TRP A 257 -7.49 1.45 16.24
CA TRP A 257 -6.43 1.52 17.24
C TRP A 257 -5.04 1.35 16.59
N ARG A 258 -4.88 0.33 15.74
CA ARG A 258 -3.61 0.09 15.03
C ARG A 258 -3.29 1.17 14.02
N ALA A 259 -4.25 1.62 13.22
CA ALA A 259 -4.02 2.67 12.24
C ALA A 259 -3.60 3.99 12.91
N VAL A 260 -4.24 4.36 14.03
CA VAL A 260 -3.91 5.54 14.82
C VAL A 260 -2.55 5.41 15.52
N TYR A 261 -2.17 4.20 15.95
CA TYR A 261 -0.83 3.98 16.49
C TYR A 261 0.25 4.42 15.49
N TYR A 262 0.21 3.88 14.27
CA TYR A 262 1.18 4.28 13.22
C TYR A 262 1.02 5.77 12.84
N GLU A 263 -0.21 6.27 12.78
CA GLU A 263 -0.50 7.69 12.55
C GLU A 263 0.25 8.57 13.57
N ASN A 264 0.21 8.21 14.86
CA ASN A 264 0.86 8.95 15.93
C ASN A 264 2.38 8.78 15.95
N ILE A 265 2.92 7.63 15.55
CA ILE A 265 4.37 7.49 15.34
C ILE A 265 4.82 8.46 14.24
N ILE A 266 4.11 8.52 13.11
CA ILE A 266 4.42 9.45 12.01
C ILE A 266 4.30 10.91 12.48
N ARG A 267 3.22 11.25 13.21
CA ARG A 267 3.06 12.60 13.78
C ARG A 267 4.22 12.98 14.70
N GLY A 268 4.58 12.10 15.65
CA GLY A 268 5.67 12.33 16.58
C GLY A 268 7.01 12.56 15.87
N GLN A 269 7.33 11.73 14.87
CA GLN A 269 8.53 11.88 14.04
C GLN A 269 8.53 13.17 13.21
N ALA A 270 7.36 13.68 12.84
CA ALA A 270 7.19 14.93 12.10
C ALA A 270 7.04 16.18 12.99
N GLY A 271 7.09 16.04 14.31
CA GLY A 271 6.89 17.16 15.25
C GLY A 271 5.44 17.70 15.28
N ILE A 272 4.46 16.87 14.94
CA ILE A 272 3.02 17.21 14.91
C ILE A 272 2.36 16.72 16.21
N PRO A 273 1.43 17.49 16.81
CA PRO A 273 0.67 17.05 17.99
C PRO A 273 -0.02 15.70 17.77
N LEU A 274 0.15 14.77 18.71
CA LEU A 274 -0.42 13.42 18.61
C LEU A 274 -1.95 13.45 18.70
N ARG A 275 -2.64 12.56 18.00
CA ARG A 275 -4.09 12.36 18.18
C ARG A 275 -4.32 11.68 19.52
N SER A 276 -5.09 12.33 20.38
CA SER A 276 -5.39 11.87 21.74
C SER A 276 -6.74 11.17 21.81
N GLN A 277 -7.71 11.56 20.99
CA GLN A 277 -9.06 10.99 20.97
C GLN A 277 -9.50 10.61 19.55
N TYR A 278 -10.24 9.51 19.43
CA TYR A 278 -10.71 9.06 18.12
C TYR A 278 -11.94 9.86 17.67
N GLY A 279 -12.96 9.93 18.53
CA GLY A 279 -14.21 10.62 18.27
C GLY A 279 -14.14 12.12 18.55
N LEU A 280 -15.13 12.82 18.02
CA LEU A 280 -15.42 14.22 18.34
C LEU A 280 -16.90 14.36 18.66
N GLN A 281 -17.21 15.24 19.59
CA GLN A 281 -18.54 15.76 19.83
C GLN A 281 -18.54 17.25 19.50
N ASP A 282 -19.48 17.66 18.65
CA ASP A 282 -19.72 19.06 18.32
C ASP A 282 -20.64 19.67 19.39
N ASN A 283 -20.15 20.70 20.07
CA ASN A 283 -20.88 21.45 21.09
C ASN A 283 -21.20 22.87 20.58
N GLY A 284 -21.76 22.99 19.38
CA GLY A 284 -22.15 24.27 18.80
C GLY A 284 -20.98 25.05 18.20
N GLY A 285 -20.07 24.36 17.51
CA GLY A 285 -18.87 24.93 16.87
C GLY A 285 -17.57 24.75 17.67
N SER A 286 -17.66 24.24 18.90
CA SER A 286 -16.51 23.80 19.70
C SER A 286 -16.49 22.29 19.79
N PHE A 287 -15.37 21.66 19.44
CA PHE A 287 -15.24 20.21 19.47
C PHE A 287 -14.62 19.74 20.79
N THR A 288 -15.17 18.67 21.37
CA THR A 288 -14.54 17.91 22.46
C THR A 288 -14.22 16.50 22.00
N GLY A 289 -13.07 15.95 22.40
CA GLY A 289 -12.72 14.57 22.09
C GLY A 289 -13.62 13.58 22.81
N THR A 290 -14.02 12.51 22.11
CA THR A 290 -14.83 11.41 22.67
C THR A 290 -14.24 10.05 22.33
N GLY A 291 -14.65 9.02 23.08
CA GLY A 291 -14.13 7.68 22.94
C GLY A 291 -12.92 7.40 23.84
N PRO A 292 -12.17 6.32 23.57
CA PRO A 292 -11.04 5.94 24.41
C PRO A 292 -9.81 6.81 24.14
N SER A 293 -8.97 6.99 25.16
CA SER A 293 -7.66 7.64 25.02
C SER A 293 -6.76 6.80 24.13
N LEU A 294 -6.20 7.43 23.10
CA LEU A 294 -5.26 6.80 22.16
C LEU A 294 -3.81 6.82 22.66
N LEU A 295 -3.59 7.42 23.83
CA LEU A 295 -2.30 7.59 24.48
C LEU A 295 -2.32 6.99 25.88
N THR A 296 -1.18 6.44 26.32
CA THR A 296 -0.96 6.01 27.70
C THR A 296 -0.93 7.24 28.64
N PRO A 297 -1.01 7.05 29.97
CA PRO A 297 -0.81 8.15 30.92
C PRO A 297 0.53 8.88 30.78
N ALA A 298 1.55 8.21 30.22
CA ALA A 298 2.85 8.80 29.91
C ALA A 298 2.87 9.55 28.57
N GLY A 299 1.74 9.67 27.88
CA GLY A 299 1.63 10.35 26.58
C GLY A 299 2.15 9.54 25.38
N LEU A 300 2.34 8.22 25.54
CA LEU A 300 2.87 7.37 24.47
C LEU A 300 1.72 6.76 23.63
N PRO A 301 1.88 6.61 22.30
CA PRO A 301 0.88 5.95 21.46
C PRO A 301 0.59 4.51 21.89
N ILE A 302 -0.69 4.13 21.97
CA ILE A 302 -1.13 2.78 22.31
C ILE A 302 -1.19 1.93 21.03
N ASN A 303 -0.45 0.81 21.01
CA ASN A 303 -0.54 -0.20 19.96
C ASN A 303 -1.48 -1.32 20.40
N PHE A 304 -2.59 -1.53 19.68
CA PHE A 304 -3.45 -2.68 19.96
C PHE A 304 -2.76 -3.97 19.48
N PRO A 305 -2.52 -4.94 20.39
CA PRO A 305 -1.74 -6.13 20.07
C PRO A 305 -2.47 -7.07 19.12
N ILE A 306 -1.71 -7.82 18.31
CA ILE A 306 -2.26 -8.93 17.53
C ILE A 306 -2.53 -10.11 18.45
N GLN A 307 -3.79 -10.51 18.50
CA GLN A 307 -4.35 -11.56 19.35
C GLN A 307 -5.23 -12.50 18.54
#